data_AF-A0A7D5XKB0-F1
#
_entry.id   AF-A0A7D5XKB0-F1
#
_cell.length_a   1.000
_cell.length_b   1.000
_cell.length_c   1.000
_cell.angle_alpha   90.00
_cell.angle_beta   90.00
_cell.angle_gamma   90.00
#
_symmetry.space_group_name_H-M   'P 1'
#
loop_
_entity.id
_entity.type
_entity.pdbx_description
1 polymer ?
#
loop_
_entity_poly.entity_id
_entity_poly.type
_entity_poly.pdbx_seq_one_letter_code
_entity_poly.pdbx_strand_id
1 'polypeptide(L)'
;MKKKTKERTLTQPLLLIIILSLLEPALIISGILPPIFSYSLGNLLFTLATFLVVAYVAYSRADEELKTSALNGAVLGFTFASVICASGLVGKNYFGKAVLGAAADSAESLFQMLLLIMLENTLLSAVLSVIVTWLAKRFKSSKRPSPR
;
A
#
# COMPACT_ATOMS: atom_id res chain seq x y z
N MET A 1 35.62 8.34 -9.41
CA MET A 1 35.06 7.68 -8.20
C MET A 1 33.76 8.37 -7.79
N LYS A 2 32.60 7.69 -7.90
CA LYS A 2 31.31 7.90 -7.18
C LYS A 2 30.17 7.19 -7.93
N LYS A 3 30.18 5.85 -7.93
CA LYS A 3 29.06 4.98 -8.37
C LYS A 3 28.61 4.06 -7.21
N LYS A 4 28.64 4.55 -5.97
CA LYS A 4 28.25 3.82 -4.76
C LYS A 4 26.99 4.41 -4.09
N THR A 5 26.08 5.00 -4.88
CA THR A 5 24.87 5.64 -4.34
C THR A 5 23.66 5.31 -5.20
N LYS A 6 23.26 4.03 -5.33
CA LYS A 6 21.91 3.75 -5.83
C LYS A 6 21.30 2.38 -5.54
N GLU A 7 21.84 1.60 -4.62
CA GLU A 7 21.02 0.61 -3.91
C GLU A 7 20.34 1.30 -2.73
N ARG A 8 19.45 2.26 -3.00
CA ARG A 8 18.41 2.56 -2.01
C ARG A 8 17.43 1.40 -2.10
N THR A 9 17.74 0.32 -1.41
CA THR A 9 16.99 -0.94 -1.46
C THR A 9 15.53 -0.71 -1.07
N LEU A 10 14.61 -1.45 -1.69
CA LEU A 10 13.17 -1.40 -1.41
C LEU A 10 12.82 -1.82 0.02
N THR A 11 13.80 -2.30 0.77
CA THR A 11 13.68 -2.90 2.09
C THR A 11 13.11 -1.94 3.13
N GLN A 12 13.56 -0.68 3.15
CA GLN A 12 13.08 0.31 4.12
C GLN A 12 11.59 0.65 3.95
N PRO A 13 11.10 1.02 2.74
CA PRO A 13 9.68 1.28 2.57
C PRO A 13 8.82 0.03 2.69
N LEU A 14 9.32 -1.15 2.29
CA LEU A 14 8.62 -2.42 2.53
C LEU A 14 8.43 -2.67 4.04
N LEU A 15 9.48 -2.48 4.85
CA LEU A 15 9.40 -2.61 6.29
C LEU A 15 8.37 -1.64 6.90
N LEU A 16 8.35 -0.39 6.43
CA LEU A 16 7.39 0.60 6.90
C LEU A 16 5.96 0.18 6.56
N ILE A 17 5.71 -0.31 5.34
CA ILE A 17 4.42 -0.86 4.96
C ILE A 17 4.07 -2.05 5.84
N ILE A 18 4.96 -3.02 6.02
CA ILE A 18 4.70 -4.19 6.87
C ILE A 18 4.31 -3.76 8.28
N ILE A 19 5.04 -2.83 8.89
CA ILE A 19 4.74 -2.31 10.23
C ILE A 19 3.38 -1.64 10.26
N LEU A 20 3.08 -0.73 9.32
CA LEU A 20 1.78 -0.07 9.23
C LEU A 20 0.64 -1.06 9.01
N SER A 21 0.87 -2.06 8.17
CA SER A 21 -0.11 -3.11 7.84
C SER A 21 -0.38 -4.03 9.02
N LEU A 22 0.61 -4.26 9.90
CA LEU A 22 0.47 -5.07 11.12
C LEU A 22 -0.07 -4.26 12.31
N LEU A 23 0.07 -2.94 12.28
CA LEU A 23 -0.42 -2.06 13.33
C LEU A 23 -1.95 -2.03 13.34
N GLU A 24 -2.59 -1.87 12.17
CA GLU A 24 -4.05 -1.89 12.04
C GLU A 24 -4.70 -3.13 12.67
N PRO A 25 -4.31 -4.37 12.33
CA PRO A 25 -4.88 -5.56 12.95
C PRO A 25 -4.54 -5.70 14.43
N ALA A 26 -3.35 -5.27 14.87
CA ALA A 26 -3.02 -5.26 16.30
C ALA A 26 -3.95 -4.33 17.09
N LEU A 27 -4.27 -3.15 16.54
CA LEU A 27 -5.21 -2.20 17.13
C LEU A 27 -6.66 -2.73 17.12
N ILE A 28 -7.04 -3.49 16.10
CA ILE A 28 -8.36 -4.14 16.03
C ILE A 28 -8.47 -5.27 17.06
N ILE A 29 -7.44 -6.13 17.14
CA ILE A 29 -7.39 -7.25 18.08
C ILE A 29 -7.39 -6.77 19.53
N SER A 30 -6.70 -5.66 19.82
CA SER A 30 -6.70 -5.02 21.15
C SER A 30 -8.00 -4.28 21.48
N GLY A 31 -8.94 -4.18 20.54
CA GLY A 31 -10.23 -3.49 20.74
C GLY A 31 -10.13 -1.96 20.75
N ILE A 32 -8.95 -1.41 20.42
CA ILE A 32 -8.74 0.05 20.29
C ILE A 32 -9.45 0.57 19.04
N LEU A 33 -9.37 -0.19 17.94
CA LEU A 33 -10.08 0.13 16.70
C LEU A 33 -11.28 -0.80 16.50
N PRO A 34 -12.39 -0.27 15.93
CA PRO A 34 -13.48 -1.11 15.49
C PRO A 34 -13.00 -2.07 14.39
N PRO A 35 -13.69 -3.21 14.20
CA PRO A 35 -13.45 -4.09 13.06
C PRO A 35 -13.43 -3.31 11.75
N ILE A 36 -12.71 -3.84 10.76
CA ILE A 36 -12.61 -3.17 9.48
C ILE A 36 -14.02 -3.03 8.89
N PHE A 37 -14.61 -1.84 8.90
CA PHE A 37 -15.81 -1.48 8.14
C PHE A 37 -15.40 -0.57 6.99
N SER A 38 -16.06 -0.70 5.85
CA SER A 38 -15.72 -0.01 4.59
C SER A 38 -15.62 1.52 4.70
N TYR A 39 -16.20 2.11 5.75
CA TYR A 39 -16.24 3.56 5.99
C TYR A 39 -15.75 4.00 7.39
N SER A 40 -15.07 3.12 8.15
CA SER A 40 -14.53 3.54 9.44
C SER A 40 -13.36 4.51 9.24
N LEU A 41 -13.31 5.57 10.05
CA LEU A 41 -12.25 6.59 9.99
C LEU A 41 -10.85 5.95 10.15
N GLY A 42 -10.72 4.93 10.99
CA GLY A 42 -9.46 4.19 11.18
C GLY A 42 -8.95 3.57 9.88
N ASN A 43 -9.81 2.84 9.16
CA ASN A 43 -9.40 2.15 7.93
C ASN A 43 -9.07 3.13 6.80
N LEU A 44 -9.79 4.26 6.74
CA LEU A 44 -9.47 5.35 5.82
C LEU A 44 -8.10 5.95 6.11
N LEU A 45 -7.76 6.16 7.40
CA LEU A 45 -6.45 6.67 7.80
C LEU A 45 -5.32 5.68 7.47
N PHE A 46 -5.52 4.37 7.69
CA PHE A 46 -4.52 3.36 7.33
C PHE A 46 -4.33 3.24 5.82
N THR A 47 -5.42 3.24 5.04
CA THR A 47 -5.36 3.24 3.58
C THR A 47 -4.64 4.49 3.06
N LEU A 48 -4.96 5.66 3.62
CA LEU A 48 -4.29 6.92 3.26
C LEU A 48 -2.80 6.89 3.61
N ALA A 49 -2.44 6.38 4.80
CA ALA A 49 -1.04 6.23 5.21
C ALA A 49 -0.27 5.35 4.21
N THR A 50 -0.86 4.24 3.77
CA THR A 50 -0.25 3.37 2.75
C THR A 50 -0.05 4.10 1.43
N PHE A 51 -1.06 4.82 0.94
CA PHE A 51 -0.93 5.60 -0.30
C PHE A 51 0.14 6.69 -0.18
N LEU A 52 0.29 7.32 0.99
CA LEU A 52 1.37 8.26 1.24
C LEU A 52 2.75 7.59 1.19
N VAL A 53 2.90 6.37 1.72
CA VAL A 53 4.15 5.62 1.63
C VAL A 53 4.46 5.25 0.18
N VAL A 54 3.48 4.74 -0.56
CA VAL A 54 3.62 4.45 -2.00
C VAL A 54 4.05 5.70 -2.78
N ALA A 55 3.36 6.82 -2.56
CA ALA A 55 3.68 8.09 -3.19
C ALA A 55 5.09 8.58 -2.81
N TYR A 56 5.47 8.49 -1.54
CA TYR A 56 6.81 8.85 -1.08
C TYR A 56 7.90 8.03 -1.78
N VAL A 57 7.71 6.71 -1.88
CA VAL A 57 8.65 5.82 -2.58
C VAL A 57 8.76 6.21 -4.05
N ALA A 58 7.63 6.37 -4.73
CA ALA A 58 7.57 6.77 -6.14
C ALA A 58 8.25 8.12 -6.40
N TYR A 59 8.07 9.08 -5.50
CA TYR A 59 8.69 10.41 -5.57
C TYR A 59 10.20 10.35 -5.31
N SER A 60 10.62 9.64 -4.26
CA SER A 60 12.03 9.51 -3.88
C SER A 60 12.86 8.80 -4.95
N ARG A 61 12.21 7.95 -5.75
CA ARG A 61 12.77 7.20 -6.89
C ARG A 61 12.35 7.75 -8.24
N ALA A 62 11.96 9.02 -8.31
CA ALA A 62 11.45 9.60 -9.55
C ALA A 62 12.45 9.59 -10.73
N ASP A 63 13.73 9.33 -10.48
CA ASP A 63 14.75 9.20 -11.54
C ASP A 63 14.71 7.82 -12.23
N GLU A 64 13.92 6.86 -11.71
CA GLU A 64 13.71 5.53 -12.32
C GLU A 64 12.67 5.58 -13.46
N GLU A 65 12.58 4.51 -14.25
CA GLU A 65 11.58 4.37 -15.30
C GLU A 65 10.16 4.27 -14.73
N LEU A 66 9.15 4.73 -15.50
CA LEU A 66 7.74 4.66 -15.07
C LEU A 66 7.30 3.21 -14.83
N LYS A 67 7.80 2.26 -15.63
CA LYS A 67 7.53 0.83 -15.46
C LYS A 67 8.05 0.31 -14.11
N THR A 68 9.28 0.68 -13.74
CA THR A 68 9.87 0.30 -12.45
C THR A 68 9.10 0.91 -11.28
N SER A 69 8.68 2.18 -11.40
CA SER A 69 7.83 2.80 -10.39
C SER A 69 6.47 2.11 -10.24
N ALA A 70 5.82 1.75 -11.35
CA ALA A 70 4.57 1.00 -11.37
C ALA A 70 4.72 -0.34 -10.64
N LEU A 71 5.76 -1.11 -10.94
CA LEU A 71 6.06 -2.38 -10.29
C LEU A 71 6.31 -2.21 -8.78
N ASN A 72 7.08 -1.20 -8.39
CA ASN A 72 7.34 -0.91 -6.98
C ASN A 72 6.04 -0.56 -6.24
N GLY A 73 5.18 0.26 -6.86
CA GLY A 73 3.87 0.61 -6.31
C GLY A 73 2.96 -0.62 -6.19
N ALA A 74 2.92 -1.46 -7.22
CA ALA A 74 2.16 -2.70 -7.22
C ALA A 74 2.59 -3.64 -6.08
N VAL A 75 3.90 -3.86 -5.91
CA VAL A 75 4.45 -4.73 -4.85
C VAL A 75 4.09 -4.19 -3.46
N LEU A 76 4.22 -2.88 -3.25
CA LEU A 76 3.87 -2.23 -2.00
C LEU A 76 2.37 -2.36 -1.69
N GLY A 77 1.50 -2.08 -2.67
CA GLY A 77 0.05 -2.22 -2.55
C GLY A 77 -0.39 -3.66 -2.32
N PHE A 78 0.20 -4.62 -3.04
CA PHE A 78 -0.05 -6.05 -2.87
C PHE A 78 0.33 -6.52 -1.46
N THR A 79 1.50 -6.08 -0.95
CA THR A 79 1.99 -6.44 0.38
C THR A 79 1.02 -5.95 1.46
N PHE A 80 0.61 -4.68 1.37
CA PHE A 80 -0.36 -4.09 2.29
C PHE A 80 -1.70 -4.84 2.26
N ALA A 81 -2.26 -5.04 1.06
CA ALA A 81 -3.54 -5.70 0.89
C ALA A 81 -3.51 -7.15 1.39
N SER A 82 -2.40 -7.86 1.18
CA SER A 82 -2.21 -9.23 1.68
C SER A 82 -2.26 -9.28 3.20
N VAL A 83 -1.61 -8.34 3.89
CA VAL A 83 -1.61 -8.29 5.36
C VAL A 83 -3.00 -7.93 5.89
N ILE A 84 -3.71 -6.99 5.27
CA ILE A 84 -5.10 -6.66 5.64
C ILE A 84 -6.01 -7.87 5.43
N CYS A 85 -5.90 -8.56 4.30
CA CYS A 85 -6.71 -9.74 4.01
C CYS A 85 -6.43 -10.86 5.01
N ALA A 86 -5.16 -11.14 5.31
CA ALA A 86 -4.76 -12.12 6.32
C ALA A 86 -5.31 -11.75 7.70
N SER A 87 -5.24 -10.47 8.05
CA SER A 87 -5.79 -9.95 9.30
C SER A 87 -7.30 -10.09 9.39
N GLY A 88 -8.01 -9.82 8.30
CA GLY A 88 -9.44 -10.04 8.17
C GLY A 88 -9.82 -11.52 8.37
N LEU A 89 -9.06 -12.43 7.77
CA LEU A 89 -9.24 -13.88 7.95
C LEU A 89 -9.03 -14.32 9.40
N VAL A 90 -7.97 -13.84 10.06
CA VAL A 90 -7.73 -14.09 11.49
C VAL A 90 -8.88 -13.51 12.34
N GLY A 91 -9.32 -12.28 12.03
CA GLY A 91 -10.47 -11.63 12.65
C GLY A 91 -11.75 -12.46 12.60
N LYS A 92 -12.07 -13.01 11.43
CA LYS A 92 -13.24 -13.88 11.23
C LYS A 92 -13.13 -15.17 12.04
N ASN A 93 -12.01 -15.86 11.92
CA ASN A 93 -11.83 -17.21 12.46
C ASN A 93 -11.73 -17.22 13.98
N TYR A 94 -11.10 -16.21 14.59
CA TYR A 94 -10.85 -16.20 16.03
C TYR A 94 -11.88 -15.39 16.83
N PHE A 95 -12.47 -14.35 16.24
CA PHE A 95 -13.37 -13.44 16.97
C PHE A 95 -14.81 -13.47 16.45
N GLY A 96 -15.11 -14.25 15.40
CA GLY A 96 -16.46 -14.32 14.81
C GLY A 96 -16.95 -12.99 14.22
N LYS A 97 -16.06 -12.01 14.04
CA LYS A 97 -16.43 -10.67 13.56
C LYS A 97 -16.46 -10.64 12.03
N ALA A 98 -17.34 -9.80 11.47
CA ALA A 98 -17.42 -9.58 10.03
C ALA A 98 -16.09 -9.05 9.48
N VAL A 99 -15.72 -9.53 8.30
CA VAL A 99 -14.49 -9.12 7.62
C VAL A 99 -14.84 -7.92 6.73
N LEU A 100 -14.16 -6.79 6.90
CA LEU A 100 -14.32 -5.61 6.02
C LEU A 100 -15.76 -5.03 5.99
N GLY A 101 -16.57 -5.34 7.01
CA GLY A 101 -17.98 -4.94 7.09
C GLY A 101 -18.91 -5.78 6.22
N ALA A 102 -18.37 -6.77 5.50
CA ALA A 102 -19.14 -7.71 4.69
C ALA A 102 -19.28 -9.04 5.43
N ALA A 103 -20.53 -9.48 5.61
CA ALA A 103 -20.80 -10.88 5.89
C ALA A 103 -20.65 -11.64 4.58
N ALA A 104 -19.58 -12.41 4.43
CA ALA A 104 -19.44 -13.32 3.31
C ALA A 104 -20.26 -14.59 3.61
N ASP A 105 -21.29 -14.83 2.79
CA ASP A 105 -22.26 -15.93 2.94
C ASP A 105 -21.62 -17.32 2.72
N SER A 106 -20.43 -17.36 2.12
CA SER A 106 -19.68 -18.60 1.85
C SER A 106 -18.16 -18.37 1.93
N ALA A 107 -17.39 -19.45 2.05
CA ALA A 107 -15.93 -19.38 1.97
C ALA A 107 -15.45 -18.92 0.57
N GLU A 108 -16.17 -19.32 -0.47
CA GLU A 108 -15.88 -18.94 -1.86
C GLU A 108 -16.09 -17.44 -2.10
N SER A 109 -17.21 -16.89 -1.65
CA SER A 109 -17.48 -15.44 -1.74
C SER A 109 -16.47 -14.62 -0.95
N LEU A 110 -16.05 -15.10 0.22
CA LEU A 110 -14.98 -14.49 1.00
C LEU A 110 -13.67 -14.47 0.21
N PHE A 111 -13.28 -15.59 -0.38
CA PHE A 111 -12.04 -15.69 -1.16
C PHE A 111 -12.07 -14.75 -2.38
N GLN A 112 -13.17 -14.73 -3.13
CA GLN A 112 -13.34 -13.84 -4.28
C GLN A 112 -13.25 -12.36 -3.85
N MET A 113 -13.88 -11.98 -2.74
CA MET A 113 -13.82 -10.62 -2.20
C MET A 113 -12.38 -10.24 -1.80
N LEU A 114 -11.65 -11.10 -1.09
CA LEU A 114 -10.27 -10.84 -0.70
C LEU A 114 -9.35 -10.71 -1.93
N LEU A 115 -9.54 -11.56 -2.93
CA LEU A 115 -8.77 -11.50 -4.18
C LEU A 115 -9.04 -10.21 -4.94
N LEU A 116 -10.30 -9.76 -5.00
CA LEU A 116 -10.68 -8.49 -5.60
C LEU A 116 -10.00 -7.31 -4.89
N ILE A 117 -10.04 -7.29 -3.56
CA ILE A 117 -9.41 -6.23 -2.74
C ILE A 117 -7.90 -6.19 -2.96
N MET A 118 -7.25 -7.35 -3.01
CA MET A 118 -5.83 -7.44 -3.32
C MET A 118 -5.52 -6.89 -4.71
N LEU A 119 -6.31 -7.25 -5.71
CA LEU A 119 -6.15 -6.76 -7.08
C LEU A 119 -6.33 -5.24 -7.17
N GLU A 120 -7.42 -4.71 -6.59
CA GLU A 120 -7.74 -3.28 -6.58
C GLU A 120 -6.64 -2.46 -5.92
N ASN A 121 -6.19 -2.84 -4.72
CA ASN A 121 -5.14 -2.12 -4.00
C ASN A 121 -3.80 -2.18 -4.73
N THR A 122 -3.48 -3.30 -5.36
CA THR A 122 -2.29 -3.47 -6.19
C THR A 122 -2.33 -2.52 -7.39
N LEU A 123 -3.45 -2.49 -8.12
CA LEU A 123 -3.64 -1.64 -9.30
C LEU A 123 -3.63 -0.15 -8.93
N LEU A 124 -4.37 0.24 -7.89
CA LEU A 124 -4.42 1.62 -7.40
C LEU A 124 -3.02 2.11 -6.99
N SER A 125 -2.26 1.29 -6.27
CA SER A 125 -0.90 1.64 -5.86
C SER A 125 0.06 1.73 -7.03
N ALA A 126 -0.08 0.86 -8.04
CA ALA A 126 0.71 0.92 -9.26
C ALA A 126 0.45 2.23 -10.04
N VAL A 127 -0.82 2.56 -10.24
CA VAL A 127 -1.25 3.80 -10.93
C VAL A 127 -0.79 5.03 -10.17
N LEU A 128 -0.98 5.06 -8.84
CA LEU A 128 -0.51 6.16 -7.99
C LEU A 128 1.00 6.36 -8.12
N SER A 129 1.78 5.28 -8.06
CA SER A 129 3.23 5.33 -8.26
C SER A 129 3.62 5.97 -9.60
N VAL A 130 2.95 5.58 -10.69
CA VAL A 130 3.20 6.14 -12.03
C VAL A 130 2.91 7.63 -12.06
N ILE A 131 1.74 8.05 -11.55
CA ILE A 131 1.33 9.45 -11.52
C ILE A 131 2.34 10.29 -10.74
N VAL A 132 2.71 9.84 -9.53
CA VAL A 132 3.63 10.56 -8.66
C VAL A 132 5.03 10.64 -9.27
N THR A 133 5.55 9.56 -9.85
CA THR A 133 6.84 9.59 -10.55
C THR A 133 6.80 10.51 -11.76
N TRP A 134 5.72 10.48 -12.56
CA TRP A 134 5.56 11.35 -13.71
C TRP A 134 5.54 12.83 -13.30
N LEU A 135 4.77 13.19 -12.28
CA LEU A 135 4.73 14.54 -11.71
C LEU A 135 6.12 14.96 -11.21
N ALA A 136 6.78 14.11 -10.43
CA ALA A 136 8.10 14.38 -9.88
C ALA A 136 9.16 14.63 -10.96
N LYS A 137 9.12 13.87 -12.08
CA LYS A 137 9.99 14.11 -13.24
C LYS A 137 9.76 15.48 -13.86
N ARG A 138 8.50 15.90 -14.02
CA ARG A 138 8.16 17.23 -14.56
C ARG A 138 8.71 18.35 -13.68
N PHE A 139 8.51 18.27 -12.37
CA PHE A 139 9.01 19.29 -11.44
C PHE A 139 10.53 19.34 -11.33
N LYS A 140 11.22 18.19 -11.41
CA LYS A 140 12.69 18.14 -11.38
C LYS A 140 13.33 18.64 -12.67
N SER A 141 12.72 18.35 -13.82
CA SER A 141 13.21 18.83 -15.13
C SER A 141 13.18 20.37 -15.21
N SER A 142 12.13 20.99 -14.64
CA SER A 142 11.97 22.45 -14.61
C SER A 142 13.05 23.19 -13.79
N LYS A 143 13.80 22.50 -12.91
CA LYS A 143 14.79 23.11 -12.01
C LYS A 143 16.23 23.00 -12.49
N ARG A 144 16.51 22.31 -13.61
CA ARG A 144 17.88 22.27 -14.15
C ARG A 144 18.11 23.49 -15.03
N PRO A 145 19.02 24.42 -14.67
CA PRO A 145 19.39 25.51 -15.58
C PRO A 145 19.96 24.90 -16.86
N SER A 146 19.59 25.45 -18.01
CA SER A 146 20.14 25.00 -19.29
C SER A 146 21.66 25.15 -19.25
N PRO A 147 22.44 24.13 -19.67
CA PRO A 147 23.86 24.33 -19.87
C PRO A 147 24.02 25.41 -20.95
N ARG A 148 24.56 26.56 -20.55
CA ARG A 148 25.06 27.56 -21.50
C ARG A 148 26.43 27.12 -22.00
#